data_AF-A0A1J5IUI7-F1
#
_entry.id   AF-A0A1J5IUI7-F1
#
_cell.length_a   1.000
_cell.length_b   1.000
_cell.length_c   1.000
_cell.angle_alpha   90.00
_cell.angle_beta   90.00
_cell.angle_gamma   90.00
#
_symmetry.space_group_name_H-M   'P 1'
#
loop_
_entity.id
_entity.type
_entity.pdbx_description
1 polymer ?
#
loop_
_entity_poly.entity_id
_entity_poly.type
_entity_poly.pdbx_seq_one_letter_code
_entity_poly.pdbx_strand_id
1 'polypeptide(L)'
;MKKFLYGLICCLLLLTELAQAGPQQVWDEAMGQAKLGHDEQAIALLKGAALISAEQNLWSQRFDIASRMLALREHAKHDSIYNVLLLSGNNQHEMMLGSWLNQHPLPQTAGSSVPGILASMIPGAGHAWMGRWGDAGVSAMLVWPLLILTFWAARRDMGPVTVFFALMTAWLWSGTVFSAVSLAERGDYELYYSWWREMWVASGLPARPW
;
A
#
# COMPACT_ATOMS: atom_id res chain seq x y z
N MET A 1 -24.34 19.49 -38.22
CA MET A 1 -24.19 18.05 -38.56
C MET A 1 -22.84 17.68 -39.15
N LYS A 2 -22.37 18.24 -40.28
CA LYS A 2 -21.11 17.81 -40.92
C LYS A 2 -19.87 17.82 -40.00
N LYS A 3 -19.72 18.84 -39.15
CA LYS A 3 -18.59 18.95 -38.19
C LYS A 3 -18.56 17.81 -37.14
N PHE A 4 -19.72 17.33 -36.70
CA PHE A 4 -19.82 16.21 -35.75
C PHE A 4 -19.45 14.87 -36.40
N LEU A 5 -19.79 14.69 -37.68
CA LEU A 5 -19.46 13.48 -38.43
C LEU A 5 -17.94 13.34 -38.64
N TYR A 6 -17.25 14.45 -38.98
CA TYR A 6 -15.79 14.44 -39.09
C TYR A 6 -15.09 14.17 -37.75
N GLY A 7 -15.62 14.72 -36.64
CA GLY A 7 -15.11 14.42 -35.30
C GLY A 7 -15.26 12.93 -34.93
N LEU A 8 -16.43 12.34 -35.21
CA LEU A 8 -16.68 10.93 -34.96
C LEU A 8 -15.79 10.02 -35.82
N ILE A 9 -15.64 10.33 -37.11
CA ILE A 9 -14.77 9.57 -38.02
C ILE A 9 -13.30 9.70 -37.60
N CYS A 10 -12.85 10.88 -37.17
CA CYS A 10 -11.50 11.08 -36.68
C CYS A 10 -11.27 10.29 -35.38
N CYS A 11 -12.22 10.29 -34.44
CA CYS A 11 -12.18 9.42 -33.25
C CYS A 11 -12.15 7.94 -33.63
N LEU A 12 -12.96 7.49 -34.58
CA LEU A 12 -12.99 6.09 -35.01
C LEU A 12 -11.69 5.67 -35.72
N LEU A 13 -11.07 6.56 -36.48
CA LEU A 13 -9.78 6.29 -37.14
C LEU A 13 -8.63 6.26 -36.12
N LEU A 14 -8.63 7.11 -35.09
CA LEU A 14 -7.65 7.03 -34.00
C LEU A 14 -7.80 5.75 -33.18
N LEU A 15 -9.00 5.16 -33.11
CA LEU A 15 -9.22 3.86 -32.46
C LEU A 15 -8.67 2.67 -33.26
N THR A 16 -8.33 2.83 -34.55
CA THR A 16 -7.79 1.72 -35.37
C THR A 16 -6.32 1.42 -35.11
N GLU A 17 -5.50 2.38 -34.66
CA GLU A 17 -4.10 2.11 -34.31
C GLU A 17 -3.97 1.24 -33.05
N LEU A 18 -4.93 1.36 -32.12
CA LEU A 18 -5.02 0.50 -30.93
C LEU A 18 -5.38 -0.96 -31.28
N ALA A 19 -5.99 -1.20 -32.44
CA ALA A 19 -6.43 -2.55 -32.83
C ALA A 19 -5.28 -3.48 -33.27
N GLN A 20 -4.05 -2.97 -33.41
CA GLN A 20 -2.86 -3.76 -33.76
C GLN A 20 -1.75 -3.68 -32.72
N ALA A 21 -2.04 -3.26 -31.49
CA ALA A 21 -1.04 -3.28 -30.44
C ALA A 21 -0.56 -4.72 -30.19
N GLY A 22 0.73 -4.97 -30.37
CA GLY A 22 1.32 -6.26 -30.05
C GLY A 22 1.25 -6.52 -28.54
N PRO A 23 1.29 -7.80 -28.08
CA PRO A 23 1.20 -8.11 -26.65
C PRO A 23 2.22 -7.38 -25.76
N GLN A 24 3.44 -7.19 -26.28
CA GLN A 24 4.48 -6.42 -25.59
C GLN A 24 4.11 -4.94 -25.41
N GLN A 25 3.47 -4.31 -26.41
CA GLN A 25 3.07 -2.91 -26.33
C GLN A 25 1.95 -2.72 -25.29
N VAL A 26 0.97 -3.61 -25.29
CA VAL A 26 -0.08 -3.63 -24.24
C VAL A 26 0.54 -3.79 -22.86
N TRP A 27 1.52 -4.70 -22.73
CA TRP A 27 2.24 -4.89 -21.48
C TRP A 27 2.94 -3.61 -21.02
N ASP A 28 3.74 -2.99 -21.89
CA ASP A 28 4.51 -1.79 -21.56
C ASP A 28 3.59 -0.61 -21.21
N GLU A 29 2.46 -0.47 -21.92
CA GLU A 29 1.45 0.55 -21.63
C GLU A 29 0.78 0.30 -20.27
N ALA A 30 0.33 -0.93 -20.00
CA ALA A 30 -0.28 -1.29 -18.72
C ALA A 30 0.67 -1.08 -17.54
N MET A 31 1.94 -1.47 -17.69
CA MET A 31 2.96 -1.24 -16.67
C MET A 31 3.26 0.25 -16.50
N GLY A 32 3.26 1.02 -17.59
CA GLY A 32 3.36 2.48 -17.57
C GLY A 32 2.24 3.13 -16.75
N GLN A 33 0.99 2.72 -16.96
CA GLN A 33 -0.15 3.21 -16.18
C GLN A 33 -0.03 2.84 -14.71
N ALA A 34 0.25 1.57 -14.42
CA ALA A 34 0.36 1.11 -13.04
C ALA A 34 1.56 1.76 -12.29
N LYS A 35 2.60 2.21 -13.00
CA LYS A 35 3.70 3.03 -12.45
C LYS A 35 3.27 4.43 -12.04
N LEU A 36 2.31 5.01 -12.75
CA LEU A 36 1.71 6.29 -12.43
C LEU A 36 0.64 6.17 -11.31
N GLY A 37 0.37 4.97 -10.80
CA GLY A 37 -0.65 4.70 -9.79
C GLY A 37 -2.06 4.48 -10.38
N HIS A 38 -2.15 4.36 -11.71
CA HIS A 38 -3.37 4.12 -12.48
C HIS A 38 -3.66 2.60 -12.57
N ASP A 39 -3.87 1.97 -11.42
CA ASP A 39 -3.97 0.51 -11.28
C ASP A 39 -5.22 -0.02 -12.00
N GLU A 40 -6.37 0.65 -11.83
CA GLU A 40 -7.62 0.31 -12.50
C GLU A 40 -7.49 0.28 -14.03
N GLN A 41 -6.86 1.32 -14.62
CA GLN A 41 -6.65 1.38 -16.07
C GLN A 41 -5.73 0.25 -16.55
N ALA A 42 -4.64 0.00 -15.83
CA ALA A 42 -3.73 -1.09 -16.16
C ALA A 42 -4.41 -2.46 -16.09
N ILE A 43 -5.21 -2.71 -15.04
CA ILE A 43 -6.00 -3.93 -14.88
C ILE A 43 -6.99 -4.09 -16.04
N ALA A 44 -7.68 -3.01 -16.43
CA ALA A 44 -8.62 -3.03 -17.54
C ALA A 44 -7.94 -3.36 -18.88
N LEU A 45 -6.77 -2.75 -19.16
CA LEU A 45 -5.97 -3.03 -20.36
C LEU A 45 -5.55 -4.50 -20.43
N LEU A 46 -5.01 -5.04 -19.33
CA LEU A 46 -4.56 -6.43 -19.26
C LEU A 46 -5.72 -7.43 -19.42
N LYS A 47 -6.85 -7.19 -18.73
CA LYS A 47 -8.05 -8.03 -18.86
C LYS A 47 -8.62 -8.01 -20.28
N GLY A 48 -8.71 -6.83 -20.90
CA GLY A 48 -9.14 -6.70 -22.29
C GLY A 48 -8.24 -7.47 -23.26
N ALA A 49 -6.92 -7.34 -23.10
CA ALA A 49 -5.96 -8.04 -23.95
C ALA A 49 -5.92 -9.55 -23.72
N ALA A 50 -6.16 -10.02 -22.50
CA ALA A 50 -6.30 -11.44 -22.18
C ALA A 50 -7.49 -12.08 -22.91
N LEU A 51 -8.62 -11.35 -23.05
CA LEU A 51 -9.82 -11.79 -23.75
C LEU A 51 -9.66 -11.85 -25.28
N ILE A 52 -8.86 -10.95 -25.86
CA ILE A 52 -8.65 -10.85 -27.32
C ILE A 52 -7.56 -11.80 -27.80
N SER A 53 -6.58 -12.10 -26.93
CA SER A 53 -5.50 -13.02 -27.25
C SER A 53 -6.05 -14.41 -27.55
N ALA A 54 -5.71 -14.97 -28.72
CA ALA A 54 -6.09 -16.33 -29.11
C ALA A 54 -5.80 -17.32 -27.97
N GLU A 55 -6.77 -18.20 -27.71
CA GLU A 55 -6.83 -19.06 -26.52
C GLU A 55 -5.47 -19.70 -26.19
N GLN A 56 -5.01 -19.44 -24.95
CA GLN A 56 -3.88 -20.11 -24.28
C GLN A 56 -2.45 -19.77 -24.73
N ASN A 57 -2.20 -18.62 -25.35
CA ASN A 57 -0.81 -18.16 -25.50
C ASN A 57 -0.19 -17.72 -24.16
N LEU A 58 1.15 -17.70 -24.08
CA LEU A 58 1.91 -17.30 -22.88
C LEU A 58 1.55 -15.89 -22.39
N TRP A 59 1.22 -14.97 -23.31
CA TRP A 59 0.87 -13.59 -22.98
C TRP A 59 -0.48 -13.47 -22.28
N SER A 60 -1.48 -14.23 -22.70
CA SER A 60 -2.80 -14.28 -22.05
C SER A 60 -2.67 -14.69 -20.59
N GLN A 61 -1.84 -15.71 -20.29
CA GLN A 61 -1.56 -16.14 -18.92
C GLN A 61 -0.86 -15.05 -18.10
N ARG A 62 0.11 -14.35 -18.70
CA ARG A 62 0.80 -13.22 -18.03
C ARG A 62 -0.13 -12.05 -17.77
N PHE A 63 -0.99 -11.70 -18.72
CA PHE A 63 -1.95 -10.61 -18.55
C PHE A 63 -2.94 -10.91 -17.44
N ASP A 64 -3.46 -12.14 -17.40
CA ASP A 64 -4.36 -12.59 -16.35
C ASP A 64 -3.70 -12.48 -14.96
N ILE A 65 -2.52 -13.07 -14.78
CA ILE A 65 -1.80 -13.04 -13.49
C ILE A 65 -1.43 -11.61 -13.10
N ALA A 66 -0.87 -10.81 -14.02
CA ALA A 66 -0.53 -9.42 -13.73
C ALA A 66 -1.75 -8.61 -13.32
N SER A 67 -2.91 -8.82 -13.96
CA SER A 67 -4.15 -8.12 -13.60
C SER A 67 -4.63 -8.49 -12.19
N ARG A 68 -4.53 -9.76 -11.79
CA ARG A 68 -4.88 -10.22 -10.42
C ARG A 68 -3.90 -9.67 -9.38
N MET A 69 -2.61 -9.63 -9.72
CA MET A 69 -1.58 -9.08 -8.83
C MET A 69 -1.71 -7.57 -8.62
N LEU A 70 -2.06 -6.82 -9.67
CA LEU A 70 -2.36 -5.40 -9.56
C LEU A 70 -3.64 -5.16 -8.75
N ALA A 71 -4.69 -5.97 -8.96
CA ALA A 71 -5.91 -5.89 -8.15
C ALA A 71 -5.62 -6.17 -6.66
N LEU A 72 -4.73 -7.13 -6.36
CA LEU A 72 -4.29 -7.38 -4.98
C LEU A 72 -3.59 -6.15 -4.38
N ARG A 73 -2.69 -5.51 -5.13
CA ARG A 73 -2.02 -4.27 -4.70
C ARG A 73 -3.00 -3.14 -4.43
N GLU A 74 -4.01 -3.01 -5.28
CA GLU A 74 -5.05 -2.00 -5.12
C GLU A 74 -5.89 -2.26 -3.87
N HIS A 75 -6.37 -3.48 -3.68
CA HIS A 75 -7.16 -3.86 -2.49
C HIS A 75 -6.37 -3.72 -1.19
N ALA A 76 -5.06 -3.99 -1.20
CA ALA A 76 -4.17 -3.81 -0.06
C ALA A 76 -4.18 -2.39 0.53
N LYS A 77 -4.52 -1.38 -0.29
CA LYS A 77 -4.62 0.01 0.15
C LYS A 77 -5.88 0.27 1.00
N HIS A 78 -6.89 -0.59 0.90
CA HIS A 78 -8.23 -0.33 1.42
C HIS A 78 -8.70 -1.37 2.43
N ASP A 79 -8.44 -2.65 2.19
CA ASP A 79 -8.88 -3.74 3.04
C ASP A 79 -7.70 -4.66 3.40
N SER A 80 -7.52 -4.88 4.70
CA SER A 80 -6.57 -5.87 5.25
C SER A 80 -7.04 -7.31 5.04
N ILE A 81 -8.17 -7.53 4.36
CA ILE A 81 -8.75 -8.86 4.10
C ILE A 81 -8.34 -9.30 2.71
N TYR A 82 -7.11 -9.82 2.63
CA TYR A 82 -6.52 -10.42 1.43
C TYR A 82 -7.05 -11.84 1.19
N ASN A 83 -8.36 -11.97 1.06
CA ASN A 83 -8.91 -13.18 0.47
C ASN A 83 -8.87 -12.99 -1.04
N VAL A 84 -8.45 -14.04 -1.77
CA VAL A 84 -8.79 -14.25 -3.19
C VAL A 84 -7.78 -13.70 -4.22
N LEU A 85 -6.49 -14.05 -4.08
CA LEU A 85 -5.78 -14.56 -5.27
C LEU A 85 -6.32 -15.98 -5.50
N LEU A 86 -7.47 -16.11 -6.18
CA LEU A 86 -7.93 -17.43 -6.62
C LEU A 86 -6.96 -17.92 -7.68
N LEU A 87 -6.07 -18.82 -7.28
CA LEU A 87 -5.38 -19.72 -8.21
C LEU A 87 -6.47 -20.65 -8.76
N SER A 88 -6.95 -20.35 -9.97
CA SER A 88 -8.10 -21.03 -10.58
C SER A 88 -7.69 -21.85 -11.80
N GLY A 89 -6.42 -21.79 -12.20
CA GLY A 89 -5.90 -22.29 -13.46
C GLY A 89 -4.78 -23.32 -13.27
N ASN A 90 -4.69 -24.22 -14.24
CA ASN A 90 -3.62 -25.21 -14.37
C ASN A 90 -2.40 -24.66 -15.14
N ASN A 91 -2.19 -23.34 -15.15
CA ASN A 91 -1.06 -22.76 -15.89
C ASN A 91 0.22 -22.75 -15.04
N GLN A 92 1.38 -22.83 -15.70
CA GLN A 92 2.68 -22.98 -15.03
C GLN A 92 2.99 -21.81 -14.09
N HIS A 93 2.57 -20.60 -14.46
CA HIS A 93 2.79 -19.39 -13.67
C HIS A 93 1.97 -19.40 -12.36
N GLU A 94 0.73 -19.89 -12.40
CA GLU A 94 -0.11 -20.09 -11.22
C GLU A 94 0.44 -21.18 -10.31
N MET A 95 1.00 -22.28 -10.86
CA MET A 95 1.67 -23.29 -10.05
C MET A 95 2.91 -22.74 -9.33
N MET A 96 3.72 -21.94 -10.03
CA MET A 96 4.89 -21.27 -9.45
C MET A 96 4.48 -20.30 -8.34
N LEU A 97 3.48 -19.46 -8.63
CA LEU A 97 2.92 -18.51 -7.68
C LEU A 97 2.33 -19.22 -6.46
N GLY A 98 1.55 -20.28 -6.66
CA GLY A 98 0.97 -21.08 -5.57
C GLY A 98 2.02 -21.77 -4.71
N SER A 99 3.05 -22.34 -5.31
CA SER A 99 4.18 -22.90 -4.56
C SER A 99 4.90 -21.81 -3.74
N TRP A 100 5.07 -20.62 -4.30
CA TRP A 100 5.71 -19.51 -3.60
C TRP A 100 4.84 -19.01 -2.45
N LEU A 101 3.53 -18.82 -2.66
CA LEU A 101 2.56 -18.40 -1.64
C LEU A 101 2.47 -19.38 -0.48
N ASN A 102 2.60 -20.68 -0.74
CA ASN A 102 2.65 -21.70 0.32
C ASN A 102 3.89 -21.59 1.20
N GLN A 103 5.00 -21.08 0.67
CA GLN A 103 6.26 -20.90 1.39
C GLN A 103 6.38 -19.50 2.02
N HIS A 104 5.73 -18.50 1.41
CA HIS A 104 5.77 -17.09 1.78
C HIS A 104 4.34 -16.62 2.01
N PRO A 105 3.71 -17.03 3.13
CA PRO A 105 2.37 -16.57 3.45
C PRO A 105 2.38 -15.05 3.54
N LEU A 106 1.22 -14.46 3.27
CA LEU A 106 1.02 -13.03 3.39
C LEU A 106 1.50 -12.54 4.78
N PRO A 107 2.28 -11.45 4.83
CA PRO A 107 2.72 -10.89 6.10
C PRO A 107 1.52 -10.53 6.97
N GLN A 108 1.55 -10.96 8.22
CA GLN A 108 0.55 -10.57 9.20
C GLN A 108 0.82 -9.12 9.61
N THR A 109 -0.17 -8.25 9.42
CA THR A 109 -0.12 -6.88 9.93
C THR A 109 -0.28 -6.92 11.44
N ALA A 110 0.68 -6.38 12.19
CA ALA A 110 0.58 -6.32 13.65
C ALA A 110 -0.55 -5.37 14.10
N GLY A 111 -0.98 -4.48 13.19
CA GLY A 111 -2.01 -3.49 13.43
C GLY A 111 -1.46 -2.30 14.23
N SER A 112 -1.93 -1.10 13.89
CA SER A 112 -1.48 0.14 14.54
C SER A 112 -2.16 0.41 15.89
N SER A 113 -3.15 -0.41 16.26
CA SER A 113 -3.95 -0.26 17.48
C SER A 113 -3.12 -0.46 18.75
N VAL A 114 -2.32 -1.52 18.84
CA VAL A 114 -1.51 -1.81 20.04
C VAL A 114 -0.44 -0.71 20.27
N PRO A 115 0.38 -0.34 19.27
CA PRO A 115 1.31 0.79 19.43
C PRO A 115 0.60 2.10 19.79
N GLY A 116 -0.56 2.37 19.20
CA GLY A 116 -1.35 3.57 19.49
C GLY A 116 -1.89 3.61 20.93
N ILE A 117 -2.46 2.51 21.42
CA ILE A 117 -2.95 2.38 22.80
C ILE A 117 -1.76 2.56 23.76
N LEU A 118 -0.65 1.86 23.54
CA LEU A 118 0.53 1.98 24.40
C LEU A 118 1.08 3.41 24.42
N ALA A 119 1.20 4.06 23.25
CA ALA A 119 1.65 5.45 23.17
C ALA A 119 0.69 6.43 23.85
N SER A 120 -0.61 6.16 23.85
CA SER A 120 -1.61 6.99 24.52
C SER A 120 -1.56 6.89 26.05
N MET A 121 -1.12 5.74 26.57
CA MET A 121 -1.00 5.50 28.02
C MET A 121 0.33 6.01 28.58
N ILE A 122 1.44 5.77 27.86
CA ILE A 122 2.78 6.07 28.32
C ILE A 122 3.59 6.69 27.17
N PRO A 123 4.13 7.91 27.32
CA PRO A 123 4.96 8.53 26.30
C PRO A 123 6.16 7.64 25.94
N GLY A 124 6.25 7.26 24.66
CA GLY A 124 7.32 6.41 24.12
C GLY A 124 7.07 4.89 24.18
N ALA A 125 6.03 4.41 24.87
CA ALA A 125 5.77 2.98 24.96
C ALA A 125 5.39 2.33 23.62
N GLY A 126 4.66 3.05 22.76
CA GLY A 126 4.37 2.57 21.39
C GLY A 126 5.63 2.36 20.56
N HIS A 127 6.59 3.28 20.60
CA HIS A 127 7.88 3.11 19.92
C HIS A 127 8.72 1.98 20.51
N ALA A 128 8.73 1.84 21.83
CA ALA A 128 9.43 0.75 22.51
C ALA A 128 8.88 -0.63 22.13
N TRP A 129 7.56 -0.76 22.01
CA TRP A 129 6.89 -1.99 21.53
C TRP A 129 7.35 -2.39 20.12
N MET A 130 7.54 -1.41 19.24
CA MET A 130 8.09 -1.62 17.89
C MET A 130 9.62 -1.85 17.87
N GLY A 131 10.27 -1.98 19.03
CA GLY A 131 11.73 -2.14 19.15
C GLY A 131 12.54 -0.86 18.90
N ARG A 132 11.88 0.29 18.75
CA ARG A 132 12.49 1.59 18.43
C ARG A 132 12.85 2.37 19.70
N TRP A 133 13.76 1.83 20.49
CA TRP A 133 14.16 2.38 21.80
C TRP A 133 14.72 3.81 21.72
N GLY A 134 15.40 4.17 20.63
CA GLY A 134 15.89 5.53 20.41
C GLY A 134 14.74 6.55 20.35
N ASP A 135 13.72 6.28 19.54
CA ASP A 135 12.55 7.16 19.40
C ASP A 135 11.67 7.15 20.66
N ALA A 136 11.60 6.01 21.35
CA ALA A 136 10.95 5.91 22.66
C ALA A 136 11.61 6.84 23.68
N GLY A 137 12.95 6.85 23.72
CA GLY A 137 13.73 7.73 24.58
C GLY A 137 13.52 9.21 24.26
N VAL A 138 13.53 9.59 22.98
CA VAL A 138 13.25 10.97 22.55
C VAL A 138 11.83 11.39 22.96
N SER A 139 10.83 10.55 22.71
CA SER A 139 9.44 10.81 23.10
C SER A 139 9.29 10.98 24.61
N ALA A 140 9.94 10.11 25.39
CA ALA A 140 9.94 10.19 26.84
C ALA A 140 10.61 11.49 27.34
N MET A 141 11.77 11.84 26.78
CA MET A 141 12.53 13.04 27.15
C MET A 141 11.76 14.34 26.88
N LEU A 142 10.92 14.38 25.84
CA LEU A 142 10.13 15.55 25.49
C LEU A 142 8.88 15.71 26.38
N VAL A 143 8.21 14.61 26.73
CA VAL A 143 6.89 14.66 27.40
C VAL A 143 7.01 14.58 28.92
N TRP A 144 7.86 13.72 29.48
CA TRP A 144 7.93 13.50 30.93
C TRP A 144 8.31 14.76 31.73
N PRO A 145 9.30 15.58 31.31
CA PRO A 145 9.63 16.81 32.05
C PRO A 145 8.46 17.79 32.09
N LEU A 146 7.74 17.99 30.99
CA LEU A 146 6.57 18.87 30.96
C LEU A 146 5.41 18.33 31.80
N LEU A 147 5.23 17.01 31.82
CA LEU A 147 4.23 16.37 32.67
C LEU A 147 4.54 16.58 34.16
N ILE A 148 5.81 16.40 34.56
CA ILE A 148 6.28 16.70 35.92
C ILE A 148 6.08 18.20 36.26
N LEU A 149 6.45 19.11 35.36
CA LEU A 149 6.27 20.55 35.54
C LEU A 149 4.78 20.94 35.64
N THR A 150 3.91 20.29 34.88
CA THR A 150 2.45 20.49 34.94
C THR A 150 1.92 20.12 36.33
N PHE A 151 2.27 18.93 36.83
CA PHE A 151 1.88 18.50 38.18
C PHE A 151 2.44 19.41 39.28
N TRP A 152 3.69 19.84 39.13
CA TRP A 152 4.34 20.73 40.08
C TRP A 152 3.67 22.12 40.11
N ALA A 153 3.39 22.70 38.95
CA ALA A 153 2.69 23.99 38.83
C ALA A 153 1.27 23.90 39.41
N ALA A 154 0.55 22.81 39.13
CA ALA A 154 -0.78 22.55 39.69
C ALA A 154 -0.75 22.48 41.23
N ARG A 155 0.23 21.77 41.82
CA ARG A 155 0.40 21.68 43.28
C ARG A 155 0.69 23.04 43.94
N ARG A 156 1.22 24.00 43.18
CA ARG A 156 1.59 25.35 43.65
C ARG A 156 0.53 26.41 43.31
N ASP A 157 -0.65 26.00 42.82
CA ASP A 157 -1.74 26.87 42.42
C ASP A 157 -1.33 27.93 41.36
N MET A 158 -0.39 27.60 40.48
CA MET A 158 0.10 28.49 39.42
C MET A 158 -0.78 28.42 38.16
N GLY A 159 -2.07 28.78 38.29
CA GLY A 159 -3.12 28.54 37.29
C GLY A 159 -2.71 28.72 35.81
N PRO A 160 -2.29 29.93 35.37
CA PRO A 160 -1.92 30.15 33.96
C PRO A 160 -0.75 29.28 33.47
N VAL A 161 0.25 29.05 34.34
CA VAL A 161 1.42 28.23 34.02
C VAL A 161 1.04 26.76 33.90
N THR A 162 0.16 26.27 34.78
CA THR A 162 -0.39 24.90 34.70
C THR A 162 -1.11 24.68 33.39
N VAL A 163 -1.97 25.61 32.97
CA VAL A 163 -2.71 25.50 31.69
C VAL A 163 -1.73 25.48 30.53
N PHE A 164 -0.71 26.35 30.53
CA PHE A 164 0.31 26.37 29.49
C PHE A 164 1.05 25.03 29.38
N PHE A 165 1.57 24.49 30.49
CA PHE A 165 2.28 23.21 30.46
C PHE A 165 1.36 22.04 30.11
N ALA A 166 0.10 22.05 30.57
CA ALA A 166 -0.87 21.03 30.21
C ALA A 166 -1.14 20.99 28.70
N LEU A 167 -1.35 22.17 28.08
CA LEU A 167 -1.56 22.26 26.63
C LEU A 167 -0.31 21.83 25.84
N MET A 168 0.88 22.25 26.27
CA MET A 168 2.13 21.82 25.63
C MET A 168 2.36 20.31 25.77
N THR A 169 2.06 19.74 26.95
CA THR A 169 2.15 18.29 27.20
C THR A 169 1.19 17.54 26.29
N ALA A 170 -0.08 17.97 26.23
CA ALA A 170 -1.09 17.34 25.38
C ALA A 170 -0.72 17.42 23.89
N TRP A 171 -0.20 18.57 23.45
CA TRP A 171 0.26 18.74 22.07
C TRP A 171 1.41 17.80 21.71
N LEU A 172 2.49 17.80 22.50
CA LEU A 172 3.64 16.92 22.25
C LEU A 172 3.26 15.44 22.35
N TRP A 173 2.44 15.07 23.34
CA TRP A 173 2.00 13.70 23.52
C TRP A 173 1.12 13.23 22.36
N SER A 174 0.20 14.07 21.86
CA SER A 174 -0.57 13.73 20.66
C SER A 174 0.33 13.44 19.45
N GLY A 175 1.44 14.19 19.31
CA GLY A 175 2.44 13.97 18.28
C GLY A 175 3.18 12.63 18.42
N THR A 176 3.50 12.21 19.65
CA THR A 176 4.15 10.91 19.88
C THR A 176 3.20 9.74 19.61
N VAL A 177 1.91 9.87 19.94
CA VAL A 177 0.87 8.89 19.59
C VAL A 177 0.74 8.76 18.07
N PHE A 178 0.57 9.88 17.37
CA PHE A 178 0.48 9.89 15.90
C PHE A 178 1.74 9.31 15.24
N SER A 179 2.92 9.65 15.76
CA SER A 179 4.18 9.09 15.28
C SER A 179 4.23 7.57 15.42
N ALA A 180 3.84 7.02 16.58
CA ALA A 180 3.84 5.57 16.80
C ALA A 180 2.88 4.85 15.84
N VAL A 181 1.67 5.38 15.66
CA VAL A 181 0.66 4.83 14.74
C VAL A 181 1.14 4.88 13.29
N SER A 182 1.60 6.04 12.80
CA SER A 182 2.05 6.16 11.41
C SER A 182 3.26 5.28 11.09
N LEU A 183 4.15 5.06 12.07
CA LEU A 183 5.30 4.17 11.90
C LEU A 183 4.88 2.69 11.85
N ALA A 184 3.89 2.30 12.65
CA ALA A 184 3.33 0.95 12.58
C ALA A 184 2.67 0.71 11.21
N GLU A 185 1.84 1.64 10.74
CA GLU A 185 1.17 1.54 9.43
C GLU A 185 2.16 1.53 8.27
N ARG A 186 3.19 2.37 8.34
CA ARG A 186 4.26 2.41 7.33
C ARG A 186 5.06 1.10 7.31
N GLY A 187 5.37 0.54 8.48
CA GLY A 187 6.08 -0.74 8.58
C GLY A 187 5.29 -1.89 7.96
N ASP A 188 3.99 -1.96 8.25
CA ASP A 188 3.07 -2.94 7.66
C ASP A 188 3.01 -2.78 6.13
N TYR A 189 2.93 -1.53 5.64
CA TYR A 189 2.92 -1.24 4.19
C TYR A 189 4.25 -1.61 3.51
N GLU A 190 5.40 -1.28 4.11
CA GLU A 190 6.72 -1.62 3.55
C GLU A 190 6.94 -3.14 3.48
N LEU A 191 6.52 -3.87 4.51
CA LEU A 191 6.58 -5.33 4.56
C LEU A 191 5.64 -5.98 3.52
N TYR A 192 4.43 -5.46 3.38
CA TYR A 192 3.52 -5.88 2.33
C TYR A 192 4.12 -5.63 0.94
N TYR A 193 4.70 -4.45 0.72
CA TYR A 193 5.27 -4.09 -0.58
C TYR A 193 6.51 -4.92 -0.93
N SER A 194 7.35 -5.27 0.04
CA SER A 194 8.45 -6.22 -0.20
C SER A 194 7.92 -7.59 -0.60
N TRP A 195 6.95 -8.11 0.14
CA TRP A 195 6.32 -9.40 -0.15
C TRP A 195 5.67 -9.41 -1.54
N TRP A 196 4.91 -8.38 -1.90
CA TRP A 196 4.24 -8.29 -3.20
C TRP A 196 5.24 -8.21 -4.37
N ARG A 197 6.36 -7.50 -4.20
CA ARG A 197 7.41 -7.43 -5.23
C ARG A 197 8.10 -8.78 -5.45
N GLU A 198 8.37 -9.52 -4.37
CA GLU A 198 8.94 -10.87 -4.47
C GLU A 198 7.96 -11.83 -5.15
N MET A 199 6.67 -11.73 -4.81
CA MET A 199 5.59 -12.48 -5.44
C MET A 199 5.54 -12.22 -6.96
N TRP A 200 5.71 -10.96 -7.40
CA TRP A 200 5.76 -10.60 -8.82
C TRP A 200 6.90 -11.31 -9.53
N VAL A 201 8.11 -11.29 -8.95
CA VAL A 201 9.27 -11.97 -9.52
C VAL A 201 9.06 -13.48 -9.55
N ALA A 202 8.51 -14.06 -8.47
CA ALA A 202 8.25 -15.50 -8.36
C ALA A 202 7.22 -16.00 -9.39
N SER A 203 6.26 -15.15 -9.76
CA SER A 203 5.28 -15.47 -10.81
C SER A 203 5.87 -15.55 -12.22
N GLY A 204 7.12 -15.11 -12.43
CA GLY A 204 7.79 -15.12 -13.74
C GLY A 204 7.26 -14.07 -14.71
N LEU A 205 6.57 -13.05 -14.21
CA LEU A 205 6.19 -11.87 -14.98
C LEU A 205 7.44 -11.08 -15.41
N PRO A 206 7.44 -10.49 -16.62
CA PRO A 206 8.56 -9.68 -17.07
C PRO A 206 8.65 -8.37 -16.28
N ALA A 207 9.84 -7.78 -16.28
CA ALA A 207 10.20 -6.56 -15.58
C ALA A 207 10.11 -6.64 -14.04
N ARG A 208 10.86 -5.75 -13.38
CA ARG A 208 10.72 -5.56 -11.94
C ARG A 208 9.52 -4.64 -11.69
N PRO A 209 8.65 -4.98 -10.74
CA PRO A 209 7.65 -4.03 -10.29
C PRO A 209 8.35 -2.81 -9.67
N TRP A 210 7.83 -1.62 -9.96
CA TRP A 210 8.27 -0.36 -9.35
C TRP A 210 7.91 -0.30 -7.87
#